data_AF-W6MB60-F1
#
_entry.id   AF-W6MB60-F1
#
_cell.length_a   1.000
_cell.length_b   1.000
_cell.length_c   1.000
_cell.angle_alpha   90.00
_cell.angle_beta   90.00
_cell.angle_gamma   90.00
#
_symmetry.space_group_name_H-M   'P 1'
#
loop_
_entity.id
_entity.type
_entity.pdbx_description
1 polymer ?
#
loop_
_entity_poly.entity_id
_entity_poly.type
_entity_poly.pdbx_seq_one_letter_code
_entity_poly.pdbx_strand_id
1 'polypeptide(L)'
;MIGADSVEGRPLTTEDAAYARRLQQGIAEVQLSARLRGKPTLIVHGRADALVPVNHASRAYYGANRLIEGNRHQAVSYIEVTNAQHFDGFLAFPDYAARYIPLHVYLIRALNAMCQHLTAGTALPPSQVVRTVPRGASGSPSASNPITATNVPPIAENPATGDLIRFGQNTLYIPD
;
A
#
# COMPACT_ATOMS: atom_id res chain seq x y z
N MET A 1 -20.27 2.16 -16.65
CA MET A 1 -19.20 2.35 -17.64
C MET A 1 -19.31 3.75 -18.21
N ILE A 2 -18.21 4.48 -18.35
CA ILE A 2 -18.24 5.75 -19.09
C ILE A 2 -18.52 5.40 -20.56
N GLY A 3 -19.55 5.99 -21.17
CA GLY A 3 -19.87 5.76 -22.59
C GLY A 3 -21.29 5.25 -22.88
N ALA A 4 -22.14 5.07 -21.87
CA ALA A 4 -23.57 4.81 -22.02
C ALA A 4 -24.35 5.50 -20.91
N ASP A 5 -25.65 5.71 -21.12
CA ASP A 5 -26.57 6.17 -20.09
C ASP A 5 -26.55 5.21 -18.89
N SER A 6 -26.36 5.74 -17.68
CA SER A 6 -26.20 4.92 -16.47
C SER A 6 -27.52 4.34 -15.93
N VAL A 7 -28.66 4.82 -16.39
CA VAL A 7 -30.01 4.41 -15.98
C VAL A 7 -30.62 3.46 -17.01
N GLU A 8 -30.56 3.81 -18.29
CA GLU A 8 -31.24 3.08 -19.36
C GLU A 8 -30.29 2.26 -20.24
N GLY A 9 -28.97 2.43 -20.11
CA GLY A 9 -27.97 1.73 -20.93
C GLY A 9 -27.98 2.12 -22.42
N ARG A 10 -28.73 3.17 -22.78
CA ARG A 10 -28.83 3.67 -24.15
C ARG A 10 -27.52 4.34 -24.60
N PRO A 11 -27.26 4.42 -25.92
CA PRO A 11 -26.16 5.22 -26.43
C PRO A 11 -26.28 6.68 -25.98
N LEU A 12 -25.14 7.27 -25.63
CA LEU A 12 -25.08 8.70 -25.32
C LEU A 12 -25.42 9.56 -26.55
N THR A 13 -25.92 10.76 -26.31
CA THR A 13 -26.04 11.77 -27.37
C THR A 13 -24.68 12.05 -28.00
N THR A 14 -24.62 12.63 -29.20
CA THR A 14 -23.35 12.93 -29.87
C THR A 14 -22.41 13.79 -29.02
N GLU A 15 -22.98 14.78 -28.33
CA GLU A 15 -22.26 15.70 -27.44
C GLU A 15 -21.77 14.98 -26.18
N ASP A 16 -22.64 14.25 -25.48
CA ASP A 16 -22.26 13.46 -24.30
C ASP A 16 -21.22 12.38 -24.64
N ALA A 17 -21.33 11.76 -25.82
CA ALA A 17 -20.35 10.82 -26.31
C ALA A 17 -18.98 11.47 -26.57
N ALA A 18 -18.96 12.73 -27.01
CA ALA A 18 -17.71 13.50 -27.16
C ALA A 18 -17.09 13.82 -25.79
N TYR A 19 -17.89 14.21 -24.80
CA TYR A 19 -17.41 14.41 -23.42
C TYR A 19 -16.92 13.10 -22.79
N ALA A 20 -17.64 12.00 -22.96
CA ALA A 20 -17.25 10.68 -22.47
C ALA A 20 -15.91 10.23 -23.05
N ARG A 21 -15.68 10.41 -24.36
CA ARG A 21 -14.38 10.10 -24.99
C ARG A 21 -13.25 10.96 -24.43
N ARG A 22 -13.47 12.28 -24.26
CA ARG A 22 -12.48 13.17 -23.64
C ARG A 22 -12.14 12.76 -22.21
N LEU A 23 -13.15 12.37 -21.42
CA LEU A 23 -12.94 11.87 -20.06
C LEU A 23 -12.15 10.55 -20.05
N GLN A 24 -12.50 9.60 -20.91
CA GLN A 24 -11.78 8.33 -21.05
C GLN A 24 -10.32 8.56 -21.45
N GLN A 25 -10.05 9.49 -22.37
CA GLN A 25 -8.70 9.88 -22.76
C GLN A 25 -7.93 10.48 -21.58
N GLY A 26 -8.52 11.44 -20.86
CA GLY A 26 -7.88 12.04 -19.69
C GLY A 26 -7.58 11.04 -18.57
N ILE A 27 -8.48 10.07 -18.34
CA ILE A 27 -8.24 8.97 -17.40
C ILE A 27 -7.06 8.12 -17.87
N ALA A 28 -7.04 7.74 -19.15
CA ALA A 28 -5.97 6.91 -19.71
C ALA A 28 -4.58 7.59 -19.64
N GLU A 29 -4.53 8.91 -19.78
CA GLU A 29 -3.30 9.71 -19.68
C GLU A 29 -2.69 9.71 -18.27
N VAL A 30 -3.52 9.66 -17.22
CA VAL A 30 -3.05 9.69 -15.81
C VAL A 30 -3.06 8.32 -15.14
N GLN A 31 -3.56 7.28 -15.80
CA GLN A 31 -3.66 5.96 -15.23
C GLN A 31 -2.27 5.31 -15.08
N LEU A 32 -1.97 4.87 -13.85
CA LEU A 32 -0.75 4.13 -13.58
C LEU A 32 -0.81 2.75 -14.25
N SER A 33 0.10 2.51 -15.19
CA SER A 33 0.15 1.24 -15.96
C SER A 33 0.58 0.01 -15.17
N ALA A 34 1.08 0.20 -13.94
CA ALA A 34 1.70 -0.85 -13.11
C ALA A 34 2.82 -1.64 -13.82
N ARG A 35 3.44 -1.07 -14.86
CA ARG A 35 4.61 -1.64 -15.55
C ARG A 35 5.90 -1.04 -15.02
N LEU A 36 6.60 -1.79 -14.17
CA LEU A 36 7.84 -1.34 -13.54
C LEU A 36 9.05 -1.53 -14.47
N ARG A 37 8.97 -2.39 -15.48
CA ARG A 37 10.02 -2.61 -16.49
C ARG A 37 11.36 -2.99 -15.83
N GLY A 38 11.30 -3.88 -14.84
CA GLY A 38 12.48 -4.37 -14.12
C GLY A 38 13.04 -3.41 -13.07
N LYS A 39 12.43 -2.25 -12.81
CA LYS A 39 12.85 -1.35 -11.73
C LYS A 39 12.55 -1.97 -10.35
N PRO A 40 13.56 -2.17 -9.48
CA PRO A 40 13.32 -2.61 -8.11
C PRO A 40 12.35 -1.68 -7.40
N THR A 41 11.36 -2.24 -6.72
CA THR A 41 10.27 -1.48 -6.11
C THR A 41 9.89 -2.07 -4.77
N LEU A 42 9.84 -1.24 -3.74
CA LEU A 42 9.39 -1.61 -2.41
C LEU A 42 8.27 -0.65 -2.01
N ILE A 43 7.05 -1.17 -1.91
CA ILE A 43 5.84 -0.41 -1.55
C ILE A 43 5.58 -0.61 -0.07
N VAL A 44 5.42 0.48 0.69
CA VAL A 44 4.99 0.45 2.09
C VAL A 44 3.65 1.17 2.20
N HIS A 45 2.67 0.57 2.88
CA HIS A 45 1.37 1.19 3.10
C HIS A 45 0.80 0.81 4.47
N GLY A 46 0.31 1.78 5.23
CA GLY A 46 -0.43 1.52 6.46
C GLY A 46 -1.82 0.95 6.19
N ARG A 47 -2.16 -0.19 6.81
CA ARG A 47 -3.45 -0.87 6.64
C ARG A 47 -4.66 -0.02 7.06
N ALA A 48 -4.46 0.89 8.01
CA ALA A 48 -5.51 1.76 8.55
C ALA A 48 -5.53 3.14 7.87
N ASP A 49 -4.94 3.29 6.68
CA ASP A 49 -5.02 4.53 5.89
C ASP A 49 -6.47 4.77 5.43
N ALA A 50 -7.11 5.77 6.05
CA ALA A 50 -8.46 6.22 5.71
C ALA A 50 -8.49 7.35 4.68
N LEU A 51 -7.35 7.96 4.33
CA LEU A 51 -7.26 8.98 3.27
C LEU A 51 -7.06 8.33 1.90
N VAL A 52 -6.15 7.35 1.85
CA VAL A 52 -5.81 6.59 0.65
C VAL A 52 -6.06 5.10 0.93
N PRO A 53 -7.31 4.61 0.76
CA PRO A 53 -7.65 3.24 1.12
C PRO A 53 -6.81 2.21 0.37
N VAL A 54 -6.18 1.29 1.12
CA VAL A 54 -5.24 0.29 0.58
C VAL A 54 -5.78 -0.50 -0.61
N ASN A 55 -7.07 -0.85 -0.59
CA ASN A 55 -7.75 -1.61 -1.64
C ASN A 55 -7.81 -0.88 -2.98
N HIS A 56 -7.88 0.46 -2.97
CA HIS A 56 -8.00 1.28 -4.17
C HIS A 56 -6.67 1.94 -4.56
N ALA A 57 -5.59 1.64 -3.84
CA ALA A 57 -4.25 2.17 -4.07
C ALA A 57 -3.21 1.03 -4.18
N SER A 58 -2.41 0.80 -3.14
CA SER A 58 -1.26 -0.13 -3.22
C SER A 58 -1.65 -1.58 -3.50
N ARG A 59 -2.77 -2.09 -2.95
CA ARG A 59 -3.22 -3.46 -3.27
C ARG A 59 -3.61 -3.57 -4.74
N ALA A 60 -4.37 -2.61 -5.26
CA ALA A 60 -4.76 -2.55 -6.67
C ALA A 60 -3.53 -2.44 -7.59
N TYR A 61 -2.59 -1.54 -7.28
CA TYR A 61 -1.37 -1.37 -8.06
C TYR A 61 -0.49 -2.62 -8.05
N TYR A 62 -0.26 -3.21 -6.87
CA TYR A 62 0.54 -4.42 -6.74
C TYR A 62 -0.11 -5.62 -7.44
N GLY A 63 -1.42 -5.80 -7.30
CA GLY A 63 -2.18 -6.82 -8.03
C GLY A 63 -2.12 -6.62 -9.55
N ALA A 64 -2.29 -5.38 -10.04
CA ALA A 64 -2.15 -5.05 -11.45
C ALA A 64 -0.73 -5.32 -11.98
N ASN A 65 0.30 -4.99 -11.21
CA ASN A 65 1.69 -5.31 -11.57
C ASN A 65 1.89 -6.83 -11.70
N ARG A 66 1.36 -7.61 -10.75
CA ARG A 66 1.43 -9.07 -10.79
C ARG A 66 0.69 -9.69 -11.97
N LEU A 67 -0.43 -9.10 -12.39
CA LEU A 67 -1.14 -9.53 -13.60
C LEU A 67 -0.34 -9.23 -14.88
N ILE A 68 0.28 -8.06 -14.96
CA ILE A 68 0.92 -7.56 -16.18
C ILE A 68 2.34 -8.14 -16.38
N GLU A 69 3.15 -8.12 -15.32
CA GLU A 69 4.56 -8.52 -15.40
C GLU A 69 4.82 -9.92 -14.80
N GLY A 70 3.85 -10.47 -14.07
CA GLY A 70 3.97 -11.79 -13.43
C GLY A 70 5.01 -11.81 -12.30
N ASN A 71 5.50 -13.01 -12.00
CA ASN A 71 6.60 -13.22 -11.04
C ASN A 71 7.98 -12.99 -11.65
N ARG A 72 8.05 -12.52 -12.91
CA ARG A 72 9.32 -12.34 -13.64
C ARG A 72 10.22 -11.27 -13.02
N HIS A 73 9.66 -10.40 -12.19
CA HIS A 73 10.40 -9.41 -11.41
C HIS A 73 10.30 -9.73 -9.92
N GLN A 74 11.32 -10.43 -9.42
CA GLN A 74 11.46 -10.81 -8.01
C GLN A 74 11.78 -9.61 -7.09
N ALA A 75 12.13 -8.46 -7.66
CA ALA A 75 12.46 -7.24 -6.92
C ALA A 75 11.26 -6.28 -6.73
N VAL A 76 10.03 -6.81 -6.68
CA VAL A 76 8.84 -6.03 -6.30
C VAL A 76 8.31 -6.57 -4.98
N SER A 77 8.31 -5.73 -3.96
CA SER A 77 7.91 -6.09 -2.61
C SER A 77 6.80 -5.16 -2.11
N TYR A 78 5.77 -5.72 -1.49
CA TYR A 78 4.69 -4.96 -0.87
C TYR A 78 4.63 -5.27 0.63
N ILE A 79 4.81 -4.23 1.43
CA ILE A 79 4.80 -4.26 2.90
C ILE A 79 3.57 -3.51 3.38
N GLU A 80 2.63 -4.25 3.96
CA GLU A 80 1.42 -3.67 4.53
C GLU A 80 1.52 -3.66 6.06
N VAL A 81 1.43 -2.49 6.68
CA VAL A 81 1.74 -2.33 8.10
C VAL A 81 0.45 -2.16 8.90
N THR A 82 0.17 -3.06 9.85
CA THR A 82 -1.02 -2.93 10.70
C THR A 82 -0.90 -1.72 11.63
N ASN A 83 -2.03 -1.23 12.14
CA ASN A 83 -2.11 -0.06 13.04
C ASN A 83 -1.35 1.18 12.53
N ALA A 84 -1.14 1.33 11.23
CA ALA A 84 -0.48 2.49 10.63
C ALA A 84 -1.41 3.15 9.63
N GLN A 85 -1.31 4.47 9.51
CA GLN A 85 -2.21 5.31 8.71
C GLN A 85 -1.42 6.46 8.07
N HIS A 86 -2.08 7.29 7.25
CA HIS A 86 -1.45 8.32 6.42
C HIS A 86 -0.76 9.45 7.19
N PHE A 87 -1.41 9.92 8.25
CA PHE A 87 -1.15 11.17 8.96
C PHE A 87 -0.27 10.96 10.19
N ASP A 88 1.01 10.63 10.01
CA ASP A 88 1.93 10.50 11.16
C ASP A 88 1.98 11.76 12.05
N GLY A 89 1.71 12.94 11.49
CA GLY A 89 1.58 14.19 12.25
C GLY A 89 0.46 14.18 13.30
N PHE A 90 -0.59 13.37 13.11
CA PHE A 90 -1.69 13.25 14.09
C PHE A 90 -1.31 12.38 15.29
N LEU A 91 -0.17 11.69 15.27
CA LEU A 91 0.33 10.95 16.42
C LEU A 91 0.80 11.87 17.57
N ALA A 92 0.76 13.20 17.39
CA ALA A 92 0.86 14.16 18.48
C ALA A 92 -0.40 14.17 19.37
N PHE A 93 -1.55 13.73 18.85
CA PHE A 93 -2.78 13.60 19.63
C PHE A 93 -2.81 12.27 20.39
N PRO A 94 -3.02 12.27 21.72
CA PRO A 94 -2.93 11.05 22.55
C PRO A 94 -3.78 9.88 22.07
N ASP A 95 -5.02 10.12 21.63
CA ASP A 95 -5.92 9.06 21.16
C ASP A 95 -5.45 8.40 19.86
N TYR A 96 -4.81 9.17 18.97
CA TYR A 96 -4.21 8.63 17.75
C TYR A 96 -2.93 7.85 18.09
N ALA A 97 -2.08 8.39 18.96
CA ALA A 97 -0.87 7.72 19.41
C ALA A 97 -1.15 6.39 20.13
N ALA A 98 -2.27 6.29 20.84
CA ALA A 98 -2.68 5.07 21.52
C ALA A 98 -3.08 3.95 20.54
N ARG A 99 -3.65 4.31 19.38
CA ARG A 99 -4.20 3.37 18.39
C ARG A 99 -3.23 3.06 17.24
N TYR A 100 -2.36 3.99 16.89
CA TYR A 100 -1.55 3.91 15.69
C TYR A 100 -0.04 4.00 15.96
N ILE A 101 0.72 3.45 15.03
CA ILE A 101 2.19 3.51 14.99
C ILE A 101 2.63 4.44 13.85
N PRO A 102 3.83 5.05 13.94
CA PRO A 102 4.36 5.89 12.88
C PRO A 102 4.77 5.06 11.66
N LEU A 103 4.14 5.30 10.51
CA LEU A 103 4.50 4.64 9.27
C LEU A 103 5.91 5.05 8.81
N HIS A 104 6.39 6.23 9.20
CA HIS A 104 7.71 6.74 8.89
C HIS A 104 8.84 5.79 9.29
N VAL A 105 8.69 5.01 10.37
CA VAL A 105 9.68 3.98 10.75
C VAL A 105 9.87 2.95 9.63
N TYR A 106 8.77 2.55 8.99
CA TYR A 106 8.77 1.58 7.91
C TYR A 106 9.22 2.20 6.58
N LEU A 107 8.99 3.49 6.36
CA LEU A 107 9.59 4.23 5.25
C LEU A 107 11.13 4.17 5.32
N ILE A 108 11.72 4.50 6.48
CA ILE A 108 13.18 4.48 6.64
C ILE A 108 13.74 3.06 6.48
N ARG A 109 13.08 2.04 7.04
CA ARG A 109 13.47 0.63 6.86
C ARG A 109 13.43 0.21 5.39
N ALA A 110 12.41 0.65 4.66
CA ALA A 110 12.28 0.38 3.24
C ALA A 110 13.38 1.08 2.41
N LEU A 111 13.68 2.33 2.71
CA LEU A 111 14.78 3.05 2.07
C LEU A 111 16.13 2.37 2.33
N ASN A 112 16.38 1.91 3.56
CA ASN A 112 17.59 1.16 3.88
C ASN A 112 17.67 -0.17 3.11
N ALA A 113 16.57 -0.94 3.06
CA ALA A 113 16.50 -2.19 2.30
C ALA A 113 16.74 -1.96 0.79
N MET A 114 16.16 -0.89 0.23
CA MET A 114 16.39 -0.52 -1.17
C MET A 114 17.85 -0.09 -1.40
N CYS A 115 18.44 0.68 -0.48
CA CYS A 115 19.85 1.07 -0.56
C CYS A 115 20.75 -0.17 -0.58
N GLN A 116 20.54 -1.13 0.32
CA GLN A 116 21.29 -2.39 0.35
C GLN A 116 21.07 -3.22 -0.92
N HIS A 117 19.85 -3.28 -1.45
CA HIS A 117 19.56 -3.94 -2.71
C HIS A 117 20.36 -3.35 -3.87
N LEU A 118 20.40 -2.02 -3.98
CA LEU A 118 21.06 -1.31 -5.07
C LEU A 118 22.60 -1.31 -4.94
N THR A 119 23.14 -1.33 -3.72
CA THR A 119 24.59 -1.18 -3.47
C THR A 119 25.31 -2.49 -3.24
N ALA A 120 24.64 -3.48 -2.66
CA ALA A 120 25.23 -4.76 -2.26
C ALA A 120 24.53 -5.98 -2.88
N GLY A 121 23.45 -5.77 -3.66
CA GLY A 121 22.71 -6.86 -4.30
C GLY A 121 21.84 -7.68 -3.34
N THR A 122 21.63 -7.22 -2.11
CA THR A 122 20.76 -7.88 -1.13
C THR A 122 19.34 -8.02 -1.68
N ALA A 123 18.71 -9.18 -1.52
CA ALA A 123 17.32 -9.35 -1.94
C ALA A 123 16.39 -8.40 -1.17
N LEU A 124 15.38 -7.84 -1.84
CA LEU A 124 14.32 -7.11 -1.15
C LEU A 124 13.51 -8.07 -0.27
N PRO A 125 12.98 -7.61 0.87
CA PRO A 125 12.21 -8.46 1.77
C PRO A 125 10.96 -9.03 1.07
N PRO A 126 10.50 -10.25 1.40
CA PRO A 126 9.28 -10.79 0.85
C PRO A 126 8.08 -9.88 1.12
N SER A 127 7.09 -9.90 0.22
CA SER A 127 5.85 -9.15 0.41
C SER A 127 5.10 -9.72 1.63
N GLN A 128 4.73 -8.86 2.57
CA GLN A 128 4.23 -9.30 3.87
C GLN A 128 3.36 -8.25 4.56
N VAL A 129 2.58 -8.73 5.52
CA VAL A 129 1.91 -7.93 6.53
C VAL A 129 2.82 -7.82 7.75
N VAL A 130 3.18 -6.60 8.15
CA VAL A 130 3.91 -6.39 9.39
C VAL A 130 2.92 -6.10 10.51
N ARG A 131 2.81 -7.04 11.46
CA ARG A 131 1.90 -6.95 12.61
C ARG A 131 2.49 -6.15 13.75
N THR A 132 2.17 -4.86 13.78
CA THR A 132 2.58 -3.93 14.83
C THR A 132 1.70 -4.07 16.07
N VAL A 133 2.14 -3.48 17.18
CA VAL A 133 1.37 -3.38 18.41
C VAL A 133 1.12 -1.90 18.71
N PRO A 134 -0.15 -1.44 18.85
CA PRO A 134 -0.45 -0.07 19.26
C PRO A 134 0.25 0.30 20.57
N ARG A 135 0.53 1.59 20.78
CA ARG A 135 1.22 2.04 22.00
C ARG A 135 0.36 1.89 23.26
N GLY A 136 -0.97 1.81 23.07
CA GLY A 136 -1.94 1.83 24.17
C GLY A 136 -2.09 3.21 24.78
N ALA A 137 -3.14 3.37 25.60
CA ALA A 137 -3.36 4.59 26.35
C ALA A 137 -2.32 4.73 27.47
N SER A 138 -1.89 5.96 27.74
CA SER A 138 -0.99 6.28 28.86
C SER A 138 -1.72 6.41 30.20
N GLY A 139 -3.05 6.44 30.19
CA GLY A 139 -3.87 6.83 31.34
C GLY A 139 -3.91 8.33 31.62
N SER A 140 -3.15 9.15 30.87
CA SER A 140 -3.18 10.61 30.94
C SER A 140 -3.77 11.21 29.66
N PRO A 141 -4.68 12.20 29.77
CA PRO A 141 -5.30 12.84 28.61
C PRO A 141 -4.33 13.73 27.81
N SER A 142 -3.13 13.99 28.32
CA SER A 142 -2.13 14.85 27.67
C SER A 142 -0.82 14.12 27.31
N ALA A 143 -0.72 12.82 27.60
CA ALA A 143 0.49 12.05 27.34
C ALA A 143 0.23 10.83 26.45
N SER A 144 1.22 10.48 25.65
CA SER A 144 1.24 9.24 24.87
C SER A 144 2.31 8.32 25.41
N ASN A 145 2.08 7.00 25.39
CA ASN A 145 3.15 6.05 25.66
C ASN A 145 4.27 6.21 24.62
N PRO A 146 5.55 6.08 25.01
CA PRO A 146 6.65 6.12 24.06
C PRO A 146 6.56 4.96 23.09
N ILE A 147 7.06 5.16 21.87
CA ILE A 147 7.21 4.06 20.91
C ILE A 147 8.41 3.19 21.32
N THR A 148 8.24 1.88 21.32
CA THR A 148 9.31 0.91 21.60
C THR A 148 9.49 -0.05 20.44
N ALA A 149 10.57 -0.82 20.44
CA ALA A 149 10.81 -1.83 19.41
C ALA A 149 9.69 -2.88 19.33
N THR A 150 9.03 -3.19 20.44
CA THR A 150 7.89 -4.12 20.51
C THR A 150 6.67 -3.59 19.74
N ASN A 151 6.49 -2.26 19.67
CA ASN A 151 5.40 -1.67 18.91
C ASN A 151 5.64 -1.74 17.39
N VAL A 152 6.90 -1.63 16.99
CA VAL A 152 7.32 -1.52 15.58
C VAL A 152 8.29 -2.64 15.21
N PRO A 153 7.83 -3.91 15.14
CA PRO A 153 8.70 -5.03 14.75
C PRO A 153 9.30 -4.79 13.35
N PRO A 154 10.49 -5.34 13.07
CA PRO A 154 11.16 -5.17 11.78
C PRO A 154 10.33 -5.73 10.62
N ILE A 155 10.67 -5.32 9.39
CA ILE A 155 10.23 -6.04 8.19
C ILE A 155 11.02 -7.35 8.16
N ALA A 156 10.34 -8.49 8.19
CA ALA A 156 11.01 -9.78 8.30
C ALA A 156 11.63 -10.20 6.97
N GLU A 157 12.86 -10.69 6.99
CA GLU A 157 13.46 -11.38 5.84
C GLU A 157 12.78 -12.73 5.58
N ASN A 158 12.34 -13.39 6.66
CA ASN A 158 11.61 -14.65 6.64
C ASN A 158 10.29 -14.49 7.42
N PRO A 159 9.25 -13.88 6.83
CA PRO A 159 7.97 -13.69 7.48
C PRO A 159 7.25 -15.01 7.74
N ALA A 160 6.41 -15.05 8.77
CA ALA A 160 5.57 -16.20 9.04
C ALA A 160 4.63 -16.48 7.85
N THR A 161 4.25 -17.76 7.68
CA THR A 161 3.34 -18.17 6.58
C THR A 161 2.01 -17.41 6.59
N GLY A 162 1.52 -17.05 7.78
CA GLY A 162 0.31 -16.27 8.01
C GLY A 162 0.46 -14.76 7.78
N ASP A 163 1.66 -14.28 7.48
CA ASP A 163 1.94 -12.87 7.19
C ASP A 163 2.35 -12.63 5.74
N LEU A 164 2.60 -13.69 4.97
CA LEU A 164 2.99 -13.60 3.57
C LEU A 164 1.83 -13.09 2.70
N ILE A 165 2.11 -12.03 1.94
CA ILE A 165 1.25 -11.57 0.85
C ILE A 165 1.55 -12.41 -0.38
N ARG A 166 0.52 -13.03 -0.95
CA ARG A 166 0.65 -13.98 -2.05
C ARG A 166 -0.19 -13.56 -3.24
N PHE A 167 0.29 -13.87 -4.43
CA PHE A 167 -0.48 -13.71 -5.67
C PHE A 167 -0.55 -15.04 -6.41
N GLY A 168 -1.74 -15.47 -6.77
CA GLY A 168 -1.97 -16.72 -7.49
C GLY A 168 -3.38 -16.77 -8.06
N GLN A 169 -3.58 -17.47 -9.18
CA GLN A 169 -4.88 -17.57 -9.85
C GLN A 169 -5.53 -16.19 -10.07
N ASN A 170 -4.74 -15.23 -10.56
CA ASN A 170 -5.14 -13.85 -10.80
C ASN A 170 -5.70 -13.10 -9.58
N THR A 171 -5.44 -13.61 -8.37
CA THR A 171 -5.97 -13.08 -7.11
C THR A 171 -4.83 -12.71 -6.17
N LEU A 172 -4.92 -11.54 -5.56
CA LEU A 172 -4.04 -11.08 -4.50
C LEU A 172 -4.61 -11.49 -3.14
N TYR A 173 -3.86 -12.27 -2.38
CA TYR A 173 -4.20 -12.72 -1.03
C TYR A 173 -3.40 -11.91 -0.01
N ILE A 174 -4.12 -11.16 0.81
CA ILE A 174 -3.59 -10.36 1.91
C ILE A 174 -4.08 -11.00 3.21
N PRO A 175 -3.18 -11.44 4.11
CA PRO A 175 -3.60 -11.93 5.42
C PRO A 175 -4.28 -10.84 6.27
N ASP A 176 -5.35 -11.22 6.97
CA ASP A 176 -6.07 -10.37 7.93
C ASP A 176 -5.27 -10.10 9.20
#